data_AF-A0AAW3TXF0-F1
#
_entry.id   AF-A0AAW3TXF0-F1
#
_cell.length_a   1.000
_cell.length_b   1.000
_cell.length_c   1.000
_cell.angle_alpha   90.00
_cell.angle_beta   90.00
_cell.angle_gamma   90.00
#
_symmetry.space_group_name_H-M   'P 1'
#
loop_
_entity.id
_entity.type
_entity.pdbx_description
1 polymer ?
#
loop_
_entity_poly.entity_id
_entity_poly.type
_entity_poly.pdbx_seq_one_letter_code
_entity_poly.pdbx_strand_id
1 'polypeptide(L)'
;MTNPRRYWGIGNRIAPPRFALFVAIFAIGLAALIPIVGKGRGIMGAFDAAAIVFLLSLVSLFRHANAARMRRATRENDANRALLLAITAATMGVILVAVAGELKGRNDTLAIVLVVTTLALSWLFSNMVYAMHYAHLFYSADDDGEGDAGGIDFPGCKEPDYWDFLYFSATLGMTFQTSDVSITSRRIRRVVLGQCLAAFVFNLGVIAFTINVLGGGGGN
;
A
#
# COMPACT_ATOMS: atom_id res chain seq x y z
N MET A 1 -24.37 -32.88 24.29
CA MET A 1 -24.32 -32.04 23.07
C MET A 1 -22.89 -31.60 22.86
N THR A 2 -22.37 -31.87 21.67
CA THR A 2 -20.96 -31.96 21.31
C THR A 2 -20.28 -30.61 21.13
N ASN A 3 -19.11 -30.50 21.74
CA ASN A 3 -18.13 -29.42 21.68
C ASN A 3 -17.72 -29.12 20.21
N PRO A 4 -17.88 -27.88 19.67
CA PRO A 4 -17.38 -27.57 18.35
C PRO A 4 -15.84 -27.46 18.43
N ARG A 5 -15.17 -28.46 17.81
CA ARG A 5 -13.71 -28.49 17.66
C ARG A 5 -13.26 -27.23 16.93
N ARG A 6 -12.69 -26.30 17.70
CA ARG A 6 -12.07 -25.06 17.26
C ARG A 6 -10.76 -25.43 16.55
N TYR A 7 -10.78 -25.54 15.22
CA TYR A 7 -9.57 -25.74 14.44
C TYR A 7 -8.69 -24.49 14.56
N TRP A 8 -7.67 -24.58 15.41
CA TRP A 8 -6.60 -23.60 15.54
C TRP A 8 -5.63 -23.75 14.37
N GLY A 9 -5.96 -23.13 13.24
CA GLY A 9 -5.04 -22.96 12.12
C GLY A 9 -4.11 -21.77 12.36
N ILE A 10 -2.83 -22.05 12.61
CA ILE A 10 -1.75 -21.05 12.78
C ILE A 10 -1.64 -20.13 11.54
N GLY A 11 -2.17 -20.55 10.38
CA GLY A 11 -2.19 -19.78 9.14
C GLY A 11 -3.05 -18.52 9.13
N ASN A 12 -3.95 -18.32 10.12
CA ASN A 12 -4.88 -17.18 10.12
C ASN A 12 -4.47 -16.03 11.06
N ARG A 13 -3.28 -16.09 11.68
CA ARG A 13 -2.76 -15.05 12.58
C ARG A 13 -1.57 -14.26 12.05
N ILE A 14 -0.87 -14.75 11.01
CA ILE A 14 0.50 -14.28 10.73
C ILE A 14 0.54 -13.22 9.62
N ALA A 15 -0.23 -13.37 8.54
CA ALA A 15 -0.51 -12.34 7.55
C ALA A 15 -1.41 -12.95 6.48
N PRO A 16 -2.23 -12.18 5.75
CA PRO A 16 -2.93 -12.70 4.57
C PRO A 16 -1.92 -13.29 3.58
N PRO A 17 -2.24 -14.39 2.86
CA PRO A 17 -1.28 -15.15 2.05
C PRO A 17 -0.55 -14.29 1.00
N ARG A 18 -1.21 -13.26 0.47
CA ARG A 18 -0.63 -12.25 -0.43
C ARG A 18 0.54 -11.45 0.17
N PHE A 19 0.53 -11.20 1.47
CA PHE A 19 1.62 -10.48 2.15
C PHE A 19 2.79 -11.40 2.48
N ALA A 20 2.50 -12.63 2.89
CA ALA A 20 3.54 -13.64 3.02
C ALA A 20 4.26 -13.87 1.68
N LEU A 21 3.49 -13.89 0.58
CA LEU A 21 4.03 -13.97 -0.78
C LEU A 21 4.90 -12.74 -1.11
N PHE A 22 4.43 -11.53 -0.80
CA PHE A 22 5.24 -10.30 -1.00
C PHE A 22 6.57 -10.38 -0.25
N VAL A 23 6.56 -10.73 1.04
CA VAL A 23 7.77 -10.82 1.87
C VAL A 23 8.71 -11.89 1.33
N ALA A 24 8.18 -13.05 0.93
CA ALA A 24 8.98 -14.13 0.36
C ALA A 24 9.65 -13.69 -0.96
N ILE A 25 8.89 -13.09 -1.88
CA ILE A 25 9.43 -12.61 -3.16
C ILE A 25 10.44 -11.50 -2.95
N PHE A 26 10.19 -10.57 -2.03
CA PHE A 26 11.13 -9.52 -1.71
C PHE A 26 12.44 -10.09 -1.14
N ALA A 27 12.38 -11.02 -0.19
CA ALA A 27 13.56 -11.66 0.38
C ALA A 27 14.36 -12.47 -0.66
N ILE A 28 13.67 -13.23 -1.51
CA ILE A 28 14.30 -13.98 -2.61
C ILE A 28 14.93 -13.02 -3.62
N GLY A 29 14.23 -11.95 -3.98
CA GLY A 29 14.71 -10.91 -4.88
C GLY A 29 15.96 -10.21 -4.35
N LEU A 30 16.01 -9.89 -3.05
CA LEU A 30 17.20 -9.32 -2.41
C LEU A 30 18.39 -10.28 -2.51
N ALA A 31 18.20 -11.55 -2.20
CA ALA A 31 19.25 -12.56 -2.27
C ALA A 31 19.76 -12.79 -3.70
N ALA A 32 18.87 -12.74 -4.70
CA ALA A 32 19.20 -13.00 -6.10
C ALA A 32 19.78 -11.78 -6.82
N LEU A 33 19.23 -10.58 -6.63
CA LEU A 33 19.55 -9.40 -7.44
C LEU A 33 20.72 -8.58 -6.87
N ILE A 34 20.89 -8.51 -5.55
CA ILE A 34 21.99 -7.75 -4.94
C ILE A 34 23.37 -8.21 -5.43
N PRO A 35 23.66 -9.53 -5.53
CA PRO A 35 24.95 -10.02 -6.04
C PRO A 35 25.19 -9.69 -7.52
N ILE A 36 24.13 -9.55 -8.31
CA ILE A 36 24.22 -9.41 -9.78
C ILE A 36 24.32 -7.94 -10.20
N VAL A 37 23.42 -7.10 -9.69
CA VAL A 37 23.26 -5.71 -10.16
C VAL A 37 23.70 -4.66 -9.12
N GLY A 38 24.21 -5.12 -7.97
CA GLY A 38 24.64 -4.28 -6.86
C GLY A 38 23.51 -3.87 -5.93
N LYS A 39 23.87 -3.39 -4.73
CA LYS A 39 22.92 -3.15 -3.61
C LYS A 39 21.74 -2.25 -3.98
N GLY A 40 21.98 -1.09 -4.59
CA GLY A 40 20.91 -0.12 -4.90
C GLY A 40 19.89 -0.65 -5.90
N ARG A 41 20.37 -1.08 -7.08
CA ARG A 41 19.50 -1.62 -8.15
C ARG A 41 18.85 -2.95 -7.74
N GLY A 42 19.56 -3.77 -6.97
CA GLY A 42 19.04 -5.05 -6.49
C GLY A 42 17.89 -4.88 -5.52
N ILE A 43 17.97 -3.90 -4.61
CA ILE A 43 16.87 -3.59 -3.68
C ILE A 43 15.65 -3.06 -4.44
N MET A 44 15.83 -2.11 -5.38
CA MET A 44 14.74 -1.58 -6.20
C MET A 44 14.07 -2.67 -7.03
N GLY A 45 14.85 -3.48 -7.75
CA GLY A 45 14.30 -4.57 -8.58
C GLY A 45 13.59 -5.65 -7.76
N ALA A 46 14.10 -5.98 -6.56
CA ALA A 46 13.43 -6.91 -5.66
C ALA A 46 12.08 -6.37 -5.17
N PHE A 47 12.03 -5.08 -4.84
CA PHE A 47 10.81 -4.41 -4.45
C PHE A 47 9.81 -4.36 -5.60
N ASP A 48 10.23 -3.96 -6.80
CA ASP A 48 9.37 -3.84 -7.98
C ASP A 48 8.73 -5.19 -8.32
N ALA A 49 9.51 -6.27 -8.32
CA ALA A 49 9.00 -7.62 -8.55
C ALA A 49 7.96 -8.03 -7.49
N ALA A 50 8.25 -7.80 -6.21
CA ALA A 50 7.33 -8.12 -5.12
C ALA A 50 6.05 -7.28 -5.20
N ALA A 51 6.17 -5.98 -5.49
CA ALA A 51 5.06 -5.04 -5.64
C ALA A 51 4.15 -5.43 -6.80
N ILE A 52 4.71 -5.78 -7.97
CA ILE A 52 3.95 -6.23 -9.13
C ILE A 52 3.14 -7.48 -8.79
N VAL A 53 3.77 -8.50 -8.21
CA VAL A 53 3.05 -9.75 -7.84
C VAL A 53 1.96 -9.48 -6.83
N PHE A 54 2.22 -8.60 -5.86
CA PHE A 54 1.20 -8.17 -4.91
C PHE A 54 0.03 -7.47 -5.60
N LEU A 55 0.28 -6.50 -6.47
CA LEU A 55 -0.76 -5.78 -7.22
C LEU A 55 -1.57 -6.72 -8.09
N LEU A 56 -0.93 -7.67 -8.80
CA LEU A 56 -1.61 -8.70 -9.59
C LEU A 56 -2.49 -9.60 -8.71
N SER A 57 -2.04 -9.95 -7.51
CA SER A 57 -2.85 -10.73 -6.57
C SER A 57 -4.13 -10.01 -6.17
N LEU A 58 -4.10 -8.67 -6.12
CA LEU A 58 -5.25 -7.84 -5.76
C LEU A 58 -6.27 -7.69 -6.87
N VAL A 59 -5.88 -7.79 -8.15
CA VAL A 59 -6.84 -7.78 -9.27
C VAL A 59 -7.96 -8.82 -9.11
N SER A 60 -7.64 -9.99 -8.54
CA SER A 60 -8.63 -11.04 -8.25
C SER A 60 -9.72 -10.60 -7.25
N LEU A 61 -9.36 -9.72 -6.32
CA LEU A 61 -10.21 -9.19 -5.25
C LEU A 61 -11.22 -8.18 -5.81
N PHE A 62 -10.78 -7.29 -6.70
CA PHE A 62 -11.63 -6.32 -7.39
C PHE A 62 -12.63 -6.99 -8.33
N ARG A 63 -12.28 -8.13 -8.95
CA ARG A 63 -13.19 -8.87 -9.86
C ARG A 63 -14.34 -9.60 -9.15
N HIS A 64 -14.23 -9.84 -7.84
CA HIS A 64 -15.23 -10.60 -7.07
C HIS A 64 -15.72 -9.86 -5.82
N ALA A 65 -15.57 -8.53 -5.81
CA ALA A 65 -15.92 -7.66 -4.70
C ALA A 65 -17.42 -7.77 -4.39
N ASN A 66 -17.73 -8.23 -3.18
CA ASN A 66 -19.08 -8.28 -2.65
C ASN A 66 -18.99 -7.94 -1.17
N ALA A 67 -19.80 -7.00 -0.69
CA ALA A 67 -19.75 -6.51 0.69
C ALA A 67 -19.82 -7.65 1.73
N ALA A 68 -20.59 -8.71 1.43
CA ALA A 68 -20.66 -9.92 2.26
C ALA A 68 -19.30 -10.64 2.42
N ARG A 69 -18.46 -10.66 1.39
CA ARG A 69 -17.09 -11.23 1.46
C ARG A 69 -16.15 -10.32 2.25
N MET A 70 -16.30 -9.01 2.14
CA MET A 70 -15.46 -8.06 2.89
C MET A 70 -15.76 -8.11 4.38
N ARG A 71 -17.04 -8.17 4.78
CA ARG A 71 -17.45 -8.38 6.18
C ARG A 71 -16.87 -9.66 6.79
N ARG A 72 -16.88 -10.77 6.03
CA ARG A 72 -16.25 -12.04 6.44
C ARG A 72 -14.73 -11.90 6.58
N ALA A 73 -14.08 -11.29 5.58
CA ALA A 73 -12.64 -11.05 5.61
C ALA A 73 -12.22 -10.17 6.79
N THR A 74 -13.05 -9.21 7.20
CA THR A 74 -12.79 -8.34 8.36
C THR A 74 -12.92 -9.08 9.70
N ARG A 75 -13.92 -9.97 9.85
CA ARG A 75 -14.11 -10.78 11.06
C ARG A 75 -13.02 -11.83 11.28
N GLU A 76 -12.41 -12.31 10.20
CA GLU A 76 -11.40 -13.37 10.26
C GLU A 76 -9.96 -12.86 10.38
N ASN A 77 -9.69 -11.56 10.20
CA ASN A 77 -8.34 -11.07 9.91
C ASN A 77 -7.97 -9.79 10.67
N ASP A 78 -7.30 -9.94 11.81
CA ASP A 78 -6.83 -8.88 12.72
C ASP A 78 -5.43 -8.31 12.33
N ALA A 79 -4.90 -8.70 11.16
CA ALA A 79 -3.51 -8.49 10.73
C ALA A 79 -3.13 -7.04 10.34
N ASN A 80 -3.98 -6.06 10.65
CA ASN A 80 -3.94 -4.72 10.07
C ASN A 80 -2.81 -3.80 10.62
N ARG A 81 -2.26 -4.09 11.80
CA ARG A 81 -1.09 -3.36 12.34
C ARG A 81 0.23 -3.74 11.66
N ALA A 82 0.43 -5.04 11.40
CA ALA A 82 1.60 -5.51 10.64
C ALA A 82 1.58 -4.99 9.19
N LEU A 83 0.38 -4.84 8.64
CA LEU A 83 0.14 -4.26 7.32
C LEU A 83 0.56 -2.78 7.23
N LEU A 84 0.13 -1.95 8.17
CA LEU A 84 0.57 -0.56 8.29
C LEU A 84 2.08 -0.43 8.53
N LEU A 85 2.66 -1.33 9.34
CA LEU A 85 4.10 -1.38 9.58
C LEU A 85 4.89 -1.76 8.32
N ALA A 86 4.35 -2.68 7.51
CA ALA A 86 4.95 -3.07 6.24
C ALA A 86 4.88 -1.95 5.18
N ILE A 87 3.77 -1.23 5.07
CA ILE A 87 3.65 -0.05 4.19
C ILE A 87 4.64 1.03 4.61
N THR A 88 4.69 1.34 5.90
CA THR A 88 5.59 2.36 6.46
C THR A 88 7.05 1.98 6.22
N ALA A 89 7.42 0.71 6.46
CA ALA A 89 8.77 0.20 6.23
C ALA A 89 9.15 0.18 4.73
N ALA A 90 8.22 -0.22 3.85
CA ALA A 90 8.43 -0.22 2.40
C ALA A 90 8.60 1.19 1.84
N THR A 91 7.74 2.12 2.27
CA THR A 91 7.77 3.52 1.83
C THR A 91 9.04 4.22 2.32
N MET A 92 9.43 4.01 3.60
CA MET A 92 10.71 4.48 4.13
C MET A 92 11.91 3.86 3.42
N GLY A 93 11.84 2.57 3.04
CA GLY A 93 12.89 1.91 2.27
C GLY A 93 13.09 2.53 0.88
N VAL A 94 11.99 2.81 0.17
CA VAL A 94 12.04 3.45 -1.15
C VAL A 94 12.61 4.87 -1.08
N ILE A 95 12.20 5.66 -0.08
CA ILE A 95 12.73 7.01 0.15
C ILE A 95 14.22 6.97 0.47
N LEU A 96 14.67 6.08 1.36
CA LEU A 96 16.09 5.93 1.71
C LEU A 96 16.95 5.49 0.52
N VAL A 97 16.42 4.62 -0.34
CA VAL A 97 17.11 4.12 -1.51
C VAL A 97 17.19 5.17 -2.63
N ALA A 98 16.14 5.96 -2.83
CA ALA A 98 16.16 7.11 -3.74
C ALA A 98 17.20 8.15 -3.30
N VAL A 99 17.21 8.51 -2.01
CA VAL A 99 18.18 9.46 -1.42
C VAL A 99 19.61 8.91 -1.44
N ALA A 100 19.83 7.61 -1.19
CA ALA A 100 21.16 7.03 -1.24
C ALA A 100 21.72 6.88 -2.67
N GLY A 101 20.83 6.78 -3.68
CA GLY A 101 21.20 6.75 -5.09
C GLY A 101 21.74 8.08 -5.61
N GLU A 102 21.19 9.20 -5.12
CA GLU A 102 21.64 10.57 -5.44
C GLU A 102 23.11 10.81 -5.10
N LEU A 103 23.63 10.22 -4.01
CA LEU A 103 24.99 10.46 -3.53
C LEU A 103 26.11 9.94 -4.47
N LYS A 104 25.79 9.28 -5.60
CA LYS A 104 26.78 8.66 -6.49
C LYS A 104 26.88 9.22 -7.91
N GLY A 105 26.12 10.26 -8.26
CA GLY A 105 26.45 11.19 -9.34
C GLY A 105 26.80 10.59 -10.72
N ARG A 106 26.05 9.61 -11.22
CA ARG A 106 26.17 9.14 -12.63
C ARG A 106 24.79 9.03 -13.27
N ASN A 107 24.51 9.90 -14.24
CA ASN A 107 23.31 9.89 -15.10
C ASN A 107 23.29 8.64 -15.99
N ASP A 108 22.88 7.50 -15.42
CA ASP A 108 22.54 6.29 -16.18
C ASP A 108 21.02 6.26 -16.43
N THR A 109 20.61 6.31 -17.69
CA THR A 109 19.21 6.25 -18.11
C THR A 109 18.49 5.03 -17.53
N LEU A 110 19.16 3.87 -17.43
CA LEU A 110 18.56 2.67 -16.82
C LEU A 110 18.28 2.86 -15.33
N ALA A 111 19.15 3.59 -14.62
CA ALA A 111 18.93 3.90 -13.22
C ALA A 111 17.76 4.86 -13.03
N ILE A 112 17.62 5.86 -13.91
CA ILE A 112 16.50 6.80 -13.89
C ILE A 112 15.17 6.06 -14.13
N VAL A 113 15.11 5.21 -15.17
CA VAL A 113 13.90 4.42 -15.49
C VAL A 113 13.53 3.50 -14.32
N LEU A 114 14.51 2.85 -13.69
CA LEU A 114 14.28 2.01 -12.53
C LEU A 114 13.71 2.83 -11.36
N VAL A 115 14.31 3.98 -11.04
CA VAL A 115 13.81 4.86 -9.97
C VAL A 115 12.38 5.33 -10.24
N VAL A 116 12.08 5.79 -11.45
CA VAL A 116 10.72 6.22 -11.83
C VAL A 116 9.72 5.06 -11.68
N THR A 117 10.11 3.85 -12.12
CA THR A 117 9.29 2.64 -11.99
C THR A 117 9.04 2.30 -10.53
N THR A 118 10.08 2.31 -9.70
CA THR A 118 9.97 2.04 -8.26
C THR A 118 9.10 3.08 -7.55
N LEU A 119 9.22 4.37 -7.90
CA LEU A 119 8.36 5.43 -7.36
C LEU A 119 6.89 5.20 -7.74
N ALA A 120 6.60 4.92 -9.01
CA ALA A 120 5.24 4.65 -9.47
C ALA A 120 4.63 3.40 -8.81
N LEU A 121 5.39 2.30 -8.71
CA LEU A 121 4.95 1.07 -8.05
C LEU A 121 4.74 1.27 -6.54
N SER A 122 5.64 2.00 -5.87
CA SER A 122 5.51 2.32 -4.45
C SER A 122 4.26 3.16 -4.17
N TRP A 123 4.01 4.17 -5.01
CA TRP A 123 2.81 5.00 -4.92
C TRP A 123 1.54 4.17 -5.10
N LEU A 124 1.47 3.35 -6.15
CA LEU A 124 0.30 2.51 -6.43
C LEU A 124 0.07 1.47 -5.32
N PHE A 125 1.15 0.82 -4.87
CA PHE A 125 1.12 -0.13 -3.77
C PHE A 125 0.59 0.52 -2.49
N SER A 126 1.10 1.69 -2.11
CA SER A 126 0.65 2.41 -0.91
C SER A 126 -0.85 2.72 -0.96
N ASN A 127 -1.32 3.32 -2.06
CA ASN A 127 -2.74 3.64 -2.24
C ASN A 127 -3.65 2.40 -2.16
N MET A 128 -3.21 1.31 -2.76
CA MET A 128 -3.94 0.05 -2.76
C MET A 128 -4.03 -0.56 -1.36
N VAL A 129 -2.96 -0.47 -0.57
CA VAL A 129 -2.99 -0.97 0.80
C VAL A 129 -3.85 -0.07 1.70
N TYR A 130 -3.77 1.25 1.56
CA TYR A 130 -4.68 2.18 2.25
C TYR A 130 -6.15 1.91 1.88
N ALA A 131 -6.46 1.61 0.62
CA ALA A 131 -7.81 1.23 0.20
C ALA A 131 -8.33 -0.01 0.95
N MET A 132 -7.50 -1.06 1.06
CA MET A 132 -7.85 -2.24 1.85
C MET A 132 -7.99 -1.93 3.35
N HIS A 133 -7.15 -1.02 3.86
CA HIS A 133 -7.22 -0.59 5.25
C HIS A 133 -8.52 0.16 5.56
N TYR A 134 -8.96 1.04 4.65
CA TYR A 134 -10.25 1.72 4.76
C TYR A 134 -11.42 0.76 4.65
N ALA A 135 -11.38 -0.20 3.72
CA ALA A 135 -12.40 -1.25 3.64
C ALA A 135 -12.52 -2.01 4.96
N HIS A 136 -11.39 -2.36 5.58
CA HIS A 136 -11.38 -3.04 6.86
C HIS A 136 -11.91 -2.16 8.00
N LEU A 137 -11.55 -0.88 8.07
CA LEU A 137 -12.09 0.07 9.04
C LEU A 137 -13.60 0.27 8.88
N PHE A 138 -14.08 0.32 7.65
CA PHE A 138 -15.49 0.51 7.34
C PHE A 138 -16.33 -0.71 7.75
N TYR A 139 -15.88 -1.91 7.38
CA TYR A 139 -16.59 -3.17 7.67
C TYR A 139 -16.19 -3.81 9.01
N SER A 140 -15.42 -3.12 9.88
CA SER A 140 -15.15 -3.61 11.23
C SER A 140 -16.39 -3.51 12.10
N ALA A 141 -16.50 -4.34 13.14
CA ALA A 141 -17.64 -4.26 14.06
C ALA A 141 -17.66 -2.89 14.75
N ASP A 142 -18.83 -2.27 14.78
CA ASP A 142 -19.07 -1.06 15.57
C ASP A 142 -18.96 -1.35 17.08
N ASP A 143 -18.81 -0.31 17.91
CA ASP A 143 -18.65 -0.44 19.37
C ASP A 143 -19.84 -1.16 20.02
N ASP A 144 -21.02 -1.08 19.41
CA ASP A 144 -22.26 -1.77 19.84
C ASP A 144 -22.41 -3.20 19.27
N GLY A 145 -21.51 -3.63 18.37
CA GLY A 145 -21.45 -5.00 17.84
C GLY A 145 -22.56 -5.42 16.87
N GLU A 146 -23.56 -4.57 16.62
CA GLU A 146 -24.72 -4.88 15.76
C GLU A 146 -24.56 -4.45 14.29
N GLY A 147 -23.46 -3.79 13.90
CA GLY A 147 -23.29 -3.27 12.54
C GLY A 147 -21.84 -3.06 12.08
N ASP A 148 -21.71 -2.56 10.85
CA ASP A 148 -20.45 -2.08 10.27
C ASP A 148 -20.11 -0.71 10.90
N ALA A 149 -18.86 -0.52 11.35
CA ALA A 149 -18.39 0.72 11.98
C ALA A 149 -18.46 1.95 11.05
N GLY A 150 -18.50 1.72 9.73
CA GLY A 150 -18.67 2.76 8.73
C GLY A 150 -17.56 3.81 8.79
N GLY A 151 -17.96 5.09 8.90
CA GLY A 151 -17.02 6.19 9.12
C GLY A 151 -16.54 6.93 7.86
N ILE A 152 -16.92 6.45 6.67
CA ILE A 152 -16.73 7.09 5.36
C ILE A 152 -18.08 7.06 4.64
N ASP A 153 -18.59 8.21 4.25
CA ASP A 153 -19.86 8.32 3.54
C ASP A 153 -19.61 8.47 2.04
N PHE A 154 -20.04 7.47 1.27
CA PHE A 154 -19.97 7.44 -0.18
C PHE A 154 -21.35 7.82 -0.75
N PRO A 155 -21.42 8.80 -1.67
CA PRO A 155 -22.69 9.34 -2.14
C PRO A 155 -23.50 8.27 -2.87
N GLY A 156 -24.68 7.94 -2.34
CA GLY A 156 -25.58 6.95 -2.93
C GLY A 156 -25.12 5.49 -2.81
N CYS A 157 -24.02 5.20 -2.09
CA CYS A 157 -23.48 3.85 -1.95
C CYS A 157 -23.44 3.43 -0.47
N LYS A 158 -24.37 2.54 -0.07
CA LYS A 158 -24.45 2.02 1.31
C LYS A 158 -23.49 0.87 1.59
N GLU A 159 -23.08 0.16 0.54
CA GLU A 159 -22.21 -1.00 0.62
C GLU A 159 -21.02 -0.80 -0.35
N PRO A 160 -20.09 0.12 -0.02
CA PRO A 160 -18.97 0.46 -0.89
C PRO A 160 -18.11 -0.76 -1.18
N ASP A 161 -17.61 -0.87 -2.40
CA ASP A 161 -16.71 -1.94 -2.82
C ASP A 161 -15.23 -1.49 -2.78
N TYR A 162 -14.31 -2.35 -3.21
CA TYR A 162 -12.90 -1.98 -3.21
C TYR A 162 -12.56 -0.82 -4.16
N TRP A 163 -13.33 -0.59 -5.23
CA TRP A 163 -13.14 0.55 -6.12
C TRP A 163 -13.48 1.87 -5.45
N ASP A 164 -14.53 1.91 -4.62
CA ASP A 164 -14.88 3.09 -3.84
C ASP A 164 -13.76 3.47 -2.86
N PHE A 165 -13.20 2.48 -2.14
CA PHE A 165 -12.07 2.74 -1.24
C PHE A 165 -10.78 3.08 -1.98
N LEU A 166 -10.57 2.53 -3.19
CA LEU A 166 -9.43 2.87 -4.03
C LEU A 166 -9.56 4.30 -4.58
N TYR A 167 -10.76 4.70 -5.00
CA TYR A 167 -11.07 6.08 -5.39
C TYR A 167 -10.73 7.06 -4.27
N PHE A 168 -11.23 6.79 -3.05
CA PHE A 168 -10.94 7.61 -1.88
C PHE A 168 -9.43 7.65 -1.57
N SER A 169 -8.77 6.50 -1.48
CA SER A 169 -7.35 6.39 -1.15
C SER A 169 -6.45 7.06 -2.20
N ALA A 170 -6.68 6.81 -3.49
CA ALA A 170 -5.90 7.37 -4.58
C ALA A 170 -6.01 8.89 -4.62
N THR A 171 -7.19 9.45 -4.33
CA THR A 171 -7.39 10.90 -4.29
C THR A 171 -6.53 11.53 -3.19
N LEU A 172 -6.50 10.93 -1.99
CA LEU A 172 -5.61 11.34 -0.91
C LEU A 172 -4.12 11.16 -1.25
N GLY A 173 -3.76 10.08 -1.94
CA GLY A 173 -2.39 9.83 -2.41
C GLY A 173 -1.92 10.78 -3.50
N MET A 174 -2.83 11.32 -4.30
CA MET A 174 -2.57 12.44 -5.22
C MET A 174 -2.56 13.79 -4.49
N THR A 175 -2.79 13.80 -3.17
CA THR A 175 -2.94 15.01 -2.34
C THR A 175 -4.09 15.92 -2.79
N PHE A 176 -5.15 15.32 -3.33
CA PHE A 176 -6.41 15.98 -3.64
C PHE A 176 -7.48 15.63 -2.61
N GLN A 177 -8.49 16.49 -2.48
CA GLN A 177 -9.67 16.22 -1.66
C GLN A 177 -10.78 15.68 -2.55
N THR A 178 -11.43 14.59 -2.14
CA THR A 178 -12.70 14.13 -2.72
C THR A 178 -13.81 15.13 -2.35
N SER A 179 -14.53 15.66 -3.32
CA SER A 179 -15.63 16.61 -3.07
C SER A 179 -16.94 15.94 -2.66
N ASP A 180 -17.05 14.64 -2.90
CA ASP A 180 -18.27 13.85 -2.84
C ASP A 180 -18.26 12.83 -1.69
N VAL A 181 -17.08 12.47 -1.17
CA VAL A 181 -16.89 11.57 -0.01
C VAL A 181 -16.64 12.34 1.29
N SER A 182 -17.38 12.00 2.34
CA SER A 182 -17.29 12.65 3.67
C SER A 182 -16.78 11.71 4.77
N ILE A 183 -15.89 12.19 5.65
CA ILE A 183 -15.32 11.38 6.74
C ILE A 183 -16.06 11.63 8.05
N THR A 184 -16.92 10.70 8.46
CA THR A 184 -17.74 10.83 9.67
C THR A 184 -17.00 10.38 10.93
N SER A 185 -16.09 9.40 10.84
CA SER A 185 -15.38 8.83 12.00
C SER A 185 -14.09 9.59 12.40
N ARG A 186 -13.93 9.88 13.71
CA ARG A 186 -12.68 10.45 14.29
C ARG A 186 -11.47 9.54 14.08
N ARG A 187 -11.65 8.22 14.13
CA ARG A 187 -10.56 7.24 13.96
C ARG A 187 -10.02 7.29 12.54
N ILE A 188 -10.93 7.33 11.55
CA ILE A 188 -10.58 7.41 10.14
C ILE A 188 -9.88 8.74 9.81
N ARG A 189 -10.33 9.86 10.41
CA ARG A 189 -9.64 11.16 10.25
C ARG A 189 -8.15 11.12 10.63
N ARG A 190 -7.77 10.37 11.68
CA ARG A 190 -6.35 10.23 12.07
C ARG A 190 -5.54 9.45 11.03
N VAL A 191 -6.14 8.42 10.44
CA VAL A 191 -5.50 7.61 9.39
C VAL A 191 -5.35 8.43 8.11
N VAL A 192 -6.40 9.14 7.69
CA VAL A 192 -6.38 10.07 6.55
C VAL A 192 -5.30 11.12 6.72
N LEU A 193 -5.18 11.73 7.91
CA LEU A 193 -4.11 12.69 8.19
C LEU A 193 -2.71 12.07 7.99
N GLY A 194 -2.50 10.85 8.46
CA GLY A 194 -1.26 10.11 8.26
C GLY A 194 -0.96 9.83 6.78
N GLN A 195 -1.96 9.37 6.02
CA GLN A 195 -1.82 9.13 4.58
C GLN A 195 -1.50 10.42 3.82
N CYS A 196 -2.23 11.51 4.08
CA CYS A 196 -2.00 12.79 3.41
C CYS A 196 -0.61 13.34 3.69
N LEU A 197 -0.12 13.25 4.93
CA LEU A 197 1.22 13.70 5.28
C LEU A 197 2.30 12.86 4.57
N ALA A 198 2.12 11.52 4.54
CA ALA A 198 3.02 10.63 3.82
C ALA A 198 3.01 10.89 2.31
N ALA A 199 1.83 11.10 1.72
CA ALA A 199 1.66 11.43 0.31
C ALA A 199 2.31 12.78 -0.04
N PHE A 200 2.16 13.78 0.83
CA PHE A 200 2.81 15.08 0.67
C PHE A 200 4.35 14.96 0.64
N VAL A 201 4.94 14.24 1.59
CA VAL A 201 6.39 13.99 1.63
C VAL A 201 6.85 13.20 0.41
N PHE A 202 6.10 12.18 0.00
CA PHE A 202 6.37 11.39 -1.19
C PHE A 202 6.38 12.26 -2.45
N ASN A 203 5.34 13.07 -2.66
CA ASN A 203 5.22 13.97 -3.82
C ASN A 203 6.35 15.01 -3.84
N LEU A 204 6.76 15.54 -2.68
CA LEU A 204 7.92 16.42 -2.57
C LEU A 204 9.22 15.72 -3.01
N GLY A 205 9.41 14.46 -2.61
CA GLY A 205 10.55 13.64 -3.04
C GLY A 205 10.58 13.39 -4.54
N VAL A 206 9.42 13.12 -5.16
CA VAL A 206 9.28 12.96 -6.61
C VAL A 206 9.64 14.25 -7.34
N ILE A 207 9.16 15.41 -6.86
CA ILE A 207 9.48 16.72 -7.43
C ILE A 207 10.98 17.00 -7.31
N ALA A 208 11.58 16.79 -6.14
CA ALA A 208 13.01 17.00 -5.92
C ALA A 208 13.86 16.12 -6.85
N PHE A 209 13.52 14.84 -6.98
CA PHE A 209 14.16 13.93 -7.93
C PHE A 209 14.01 14.42 -9.37
N THR A 210 12.82 14.86 -9.77
CA THR A 210 12.56 15.36 -11.13
C THR A 210 13.41 16.60 -11.44
N ILE A 211 13.49 17.56 -10.51
CA ILE A 211 14.32 18.76 -10.64
C ILE A 211 15.80 18.38 -10.71
N ASN A 212 16.26 17.41 -9.91
CA ASN A 212 17.64 16.95 -9.93
C ASN A 212 18.00 16.33 -11.29
N VAL A 213 17.16 15.43 -11.79
CA VAL A 213 17.37 14.76 -13.09
C VAL A 213 17.37 15.77 -14.25
N LEU A 214 16.44 16.73 -14.25
CA LEU A 214 16.36 17.75 -15.30
C LEU A 214 17.48 18.80 -15.18
N GLY A 215 17.78 19.25 -13.96
CA GLY A 215 18.80 20.26 -13.68
C GLY A 215 20.23 19.74 -13.83
N GLY A 216 20.47 18.47 -13.52
CA GLY A 216 21.75 17.78 -13.73
C GLY A 216 21.98 17.31 -15.17
N GLY A 217 20.92 17.21 -15.98
CA GLY A 217 21.00 16.85 -17.40
C GLY A 217 21.32 18.02 -18.35
N GLY A 218 21.20 19.27 -17.89
CA GLY A 218 21.43 20.49 -18.69
C GLY A 218 22.85 21.06 -18.64
N GLY A 219 23.79 20.35 -18.01
CA GLY A 219 25.19 20.77 -17.84
C GLY A 219 26.17 20.03 -18.74
N ASN A 220 25.89 19.93 -20.04
CA ASN A 220 26.84 19.52 -21.07
C ASN A 220 26.68 20.42 -22.30
#